data_AF-A0A3N5UHR5-F1
#
_entry.id   AF-A0A3N5UHR5-F1
#
_cell.length_a   1.000
_cell.length_b   1.000
_cell.length_c   1.000
_cell.angle_alpha   90.00
_cell.angle_beta   90.00
_cell.angle_gamma   90.00
#
_symmetry.space_group_name_H-M   'P 1'
#
loop_
_entity.id
_entity.type
_entity.pdbx_description
1 polymer ?
#
loop_
_entity_poly.entity_id
_entity_poly.type
_entity_poly.pdbx_seq_one_letter_code
_entity_poly.pdbx_strand_id
1 'polypeptide(L)'
;MTMGRLKHVVDVLEKCPTGIKGLDEITKGGLPKGRATLICGSAGSGKTLFAMEFLMHGAMDYGEPGVFMTFEETPEDLARNFISLGFNLHDMMSRGLIATDHVHIERSEVKETGEYDLEGLFIRLGNAIDSVKAKRVVLDTIEALFSGLSNAAILRAEIRRLFLWLKDRSVTAIITGESGDKRLTRYGLEEYVADCVIFLDFRTEVQISTRRLRIVKYRGSSHGSDDYPFLIDESGLSILPITSLGLDYPVSTERIATGVPKLDAMLEGKGFFRGSTILVSGTAGTGKTSLSATFADAACRRGERCLYFAFEESPSQIIRNMGSIGMDLARWVKKGLLKFHSVRPSLYGLEMHLLTFHKVIESFNPHVFIVDPISNLSSAGTVSEVKSILTRLLDYLKMKKISTFLTDLTHFTGSLEHTSEEISSLIDTWLLLRDIERNGERNRGLYILKSRGMAHSNQIQEFLLTNHGIDLIDIYTGSGEVLTGSARATQGAEEKASEMARQREVDRRLREQERKRNALEAKIAALRAEFNVETEELNLMAEEEQQRQAVLSEDRLDMAHLRKGKPLATRQNVRKRSGKGE
;
A
#
# COMPACT_ATOMS: atom_id res chain seq x y z
N MET A 1 -1.54 -61.78 12.90
CA MET A 1 -0.47 -61.22 12.04
C MET A 1 -0.84 -59.79 11.68
N THR A 2 -0.43 -58.83 12.50
CA THR A 2 -0.65 -57.40 12.27
C THR A 2 0.68 -56.81 11.84
N MET A 3 0.81 -56.54 10.53
CA MET A 3 1.97 -55.83 9.97
C MET A 3 1.99 -54.41 10.53
N GLY A 4 2.93 -54.13 11.43
CA GLY A 4 3.27 -52.78 11.84
C GLY A 4 3.90 -52.04 10.66
N ARG A 5 3.26 -50.94 10.23
CA ARG A 5 3.88 -49.96 9.32
C ARG A 5 5.10 -49.37 10.04
N LEU A 6 6.30 -49.78 9.63
CA LEU A 6 7.54 -49.06 9.91
C LEU A 6 7.38 -47.63 9.37
N LYS A 7 7.29 -46.65 10.27
CA LYS A 7 7.48 -45.24 9.91
C LYS A 7 8.94 -45.11 9.46
N HIS A 8 9.17 -44.96 8.16
CA HIS A 8 10.44 -44.44 7.68
C HIS A 8 10.63 -43.05 8.29
N VAL A 9 11.47 -42.95 9.32
CA VAL A 9 12.06 -41.69 9.74
C VAL A 9 12.96 -41.31 8.57
N VAL A 10 12.48 -40.39 7.73
CA VAL A 10 13.32 -39.81 6.69
C VAL A 10 14.41 -39.05 7.42
N ASP A 11 15.66 -39.52 7.35
CA ASP A 11 16.82 -38.77 7.83
C ASP A 11 16.86 -37.46 7.05
N VAL A 12 16.31 -36.40 7.65
CA VAL A 12 16.34 -35.06 7.07
C VAL A 12 17.77 -34.58 7.22
N LEU A 13 18.42 -34.26 6.09
CA LEU A 13 19.78 -33.73 6.06
C LEU A 13 19.89 -32.53 7.02
N GLU A 14 20.73 -32.66 8.05
CA GLU A 14 21.02 -31.53 8.97
C GLU A 14 21.66 -30.38 8.20
N LYS A 15 21.23 -29.16 8.54
CA LYS A 15 21.73 -27.93 7.93
C LYS A 15 22.38 -27.02 8.97
N CYS A 16 23.36 -26.26 8.49
CA CYS A 16 24.13 -25.28 9.23
C CYS A 16 23.66 -23.89 8.80
N PRO A 17 22.93 -23.15 9.66
CA PRO A 17 22.49 -21.80 9.37
C PRO A 17 23.69 -20.88 9.06
N THR A 18 23.57 -20.13 7.99
CA THR A 18 24.63 -19.23 7.54
C THR A 18 24.63 -17.90 8.27
N GLY A 19 23.46 -17.44 8.72
CA GLY A 19 23.28 -16.07 9.24
C GLY A 19 23.15 -15.02 8.15
N ILE A 20 23.45 -15.37 6.89
CA ILE A 20 23.29 -14.49 5.74
C ILE A 20 21.80 -14.32 5.44
N LYS A 21 21.36 -13.07 5.43
CA LYS A 21 19.95 -12.71 5.29
C LYS A 21 19.37 -13.24 3.97
N GLY A 22 18.26 -13.97 4.07
CA GLY A 22 17.55 -14.59 2.95
C GLY A 22 18.15 -15.90 2.42
N LEU A 23 19.45 -16.16 2.64
CA LEU A 23 20.09 -17.41 2.18
C LEU A 23 19.52 -18.63 2.90
N ASP A 24 19.37 -18.54 4.22
CA ASP A 24 18.84 -19.63 5.04
C ASP A 24 17.38 -19.95 4.68
N GLU A 25 16.62 -18.95 4.22
CA GLU A 25 15.25 -19.13 3.73
C GLU A 25 15.21 -19.86 2.38
N ILE A 26 16.05 -19.44 1.43
CA ILE A 26 16.15 -20.05 0.09
C ILE A 26 16.66 -21.50 0.18
N THR A 27 17.63 -21.73 1.06
CA THR A 27 18.20 -23.07 1.31
C THR A 27 17.35 -23.91 2.27
N LYS A 28 16.29 -23.35 2.87
CA LYS A 28 15.45 -24.00 3.89
C LYS A 28 16.26 -24.54 5.07
N GLY A 29 17.10 -23.70 5.68
CA GLY A 29 17.85 -23.97 6.90
C GLY A 29 19.38 -23.81 6.83
N GLY A 30 19.94 -23.37 5.71
CA GLY A 30 21.37 -23.10 5.53
C GLY A 30 22.12 -24.15 4.71
N LEU A 31 23.43 -24.27 4.92
CA LEU A 31 24.35 -25.15 4.18
C LEU A 31 24.32 -26.59 4.72
N PRO A 32 24.68 -27.62 3.94
CA PRO A 32 24.69 -29.00 4.43
C PRO A 32 25.73 -29.17 5.55
N LYS A 33 25.26 -29.48 6.77
CA LYS A 33 26.13 -29.56 7.95
C LYS A 33 27.12 -30.72 7.82
N GLY A 34 28.38 -30.47 8.19
CA GLY A 34 29.47 -31.45 8.11
C GLY A 34 29.88 -31.80 6.67
N ARG A 35 29.53 -30.95 5.69
CA ARG A 35 29.87 -31.15 4.28
C ARG A 35 30.47 -29.88 3.68
N ALA A 36 31.07 -30.06 2.50
CA ALA A 36 31.69 -28.98 1.76
C ALA A 36 30.72 -28.35 0.74
N THR A 37 30.62 -27.03 0.80
CA THR A 37 29.92 -26.18 -0.15
C THR A 37 30.93 -25.41 -0.99
N LEU A 38 30.79 -25.49 -2.31
CA LEU A 38 31.61 -24.75 -3.25
C LEU A 38 30.89 -23.45 -3.65
N ILE A 39 31.56 -22.30 -3.47
CA ILE A 39 31.08 -20.98 -3.89
C ILE A 39 31.90 -20.54 -5.11
N CYS A 40 31.28 -20.49 -6.29
CA CYS A 40 31.95 -20.15 -7.55
C CYS A 40 31.51 -18.79 -8.07
N GLY A 41 32.38 -18.07 -8.76
CA GLY A 41 32.01 -16.84 -9.46
C GLY A 41 33.19 -16.07 -10.04
N SER A 42 32.91 -15.07 -10.86
CA SER A 42 33.93 -14.16 -11.40
C SER A 42 34.60 -13.30 -10.30
N ALA A 43 35.70 -12.63 -10.64
CA ALA A 43 36.32 -11.65 -9.74
C ALA A 43 35.31 -10.54 -9.37
N GLY A 44 35.29 -10.15 -8.09
CA GLY A 44 34.37 -9.11 -7.60
C GLY A 44 32.90 -9.53 -7.42
N SER A 45 32.59 -10.83 -7.56
CA SER A 45 31.24 -11.34 -7.34
C SER A 45 30.83 -11.45 -5.86
N GLY A 46 31.79 -11.40 -4.92
CA GLY A 46 31.53 -11.43 -3.47
C GLY A 46 31.83 -12.76 -2.77
N LYS A 47 32.65 -13.64 -3.35
CA LYS A 47 33.00 -14.97 -2.80
C LYS A 47 33.62 -14.90 -1.40
N THR A 48 34.70 -14.13 -1.25
CA THR A 48 35.40 -13.92 0.03
C THR A 48 34.50 -13.32 1.09
N LEU A 49 33.65 -12.36 0.69
CA LEU A 49 32.65 -11.76 1.58
C LEU A 49 31.65 -12.80 2.10
N PHE A 50 31.06 -13.58 1.19
CA PHE A 50 30.14 -14.66 1.55
C PHE A 50 30.79 -15.65 2.53
N ALA A 51 32.04 -16.04 2.25
CA ALA A 51 32.77 -16.99 3.07
C ALA A 51 33.10 -16.43 4.46
N MET A 52 33.54 -15.17 4.54
CA MET A 52 33.82 -14.50 5.80
C MET A 52 32.56 -14.32 6.64
N GLU A 53 31.45 -13.88 6.05
CA GLU A 53 30.17 -13.74 6.76
C GLU A 53 29.69 -15.06 7.36
N PHE A 54 29.81 -16.17 6.62
CA PHE A 54 29.49 -17.49 7.14
C PHE A 54 30.28 -17.85 8.42
N LEU A 55 31.56 -17.49 8.50
CA LEU A 55 32.36 -17.71 9.71
C LEU A 55 32.04 -16.73 10.81
N MET A 56 31.92 -15.44 10.50
CA MET A 56 31.65 -14.39 11.48
C MET A 56 30.28 -14.61 12.14
N HIS A 57 29.22 -14.85 11.38
CA HIS A 57 27.91 -15.21 11.92
C HIS A 57 27.94 -16.52 12.71
N GLY A 58 28.73 -17.51 12.27
CA GLY A 58 28.96 -18.73 13.03
C GLY A 58 29.49 -18.47 14.43
N ALA A 59 30.54 -17.66 14.53
CA ALA A 59 31.15 -17.29 15.79
C ALA A 59 30.25 -16.40 16.66
N MET A 60 29.59 -15.41 16.04
CA MET A 60 28.82 -14.37 16.75
C MET A 60 27.43 -14.85 17.18
N ASP A 61 26.68 -15.49 16.27
CA ASP A 61 25.26 -15.79 16.48
C ASP A 61 25.04 -17.21 17.00
N TYR A 62 25.95 -18.14 16.64
CA TYR A 62 25.80 -19.57 16.95
C TYR A 62 26.89 -20.11 17.90
N GLY A 63 27.90 -19.30 18.23
CA GLY A 63 29.01 -19.72 19.08
C GLY A 63 29.83 -20.88 18.48
N GLU A 64 29.84 -20.99 17.15
CA GLU A 64 30.53 -22.04 16.40
C GLU A 64 31.90 -21.53 15.91
N PRO A 65 33.02 -21.99 16.47
CA PRO A 65 34.34 -21.51 16.07
C PRO A 65 34.69 -21.87 14.61
N GLY A 66 35.53 -21.04 14.00
CA GLY A 66 35.83 -21.06 12.59
C GLY A 66 37.33 -21.07 12.27
N VAL A 67 37.70 -21.65 11.12
CA VAL A 67 39.02 -21.46 10.51
C VAL A 67 38.87 -20.79 9.16
N PHE A 68 39.55 -19.67 8.95
CA PHE A 68 39.69 -19.02 7.64
C PHE A 68 41.10 -19.29 7.11
N MET A 69 41.22 -20.17 6.11
CA MET A 69 42.48 -20.42 5.43
C MET A 69 42.49 -19.72 4.08
N THR A 70 43.49 -18.89 3.85
CA THR A 70 43.57 -18.02 2.67
C THR A 70 44.89 -18.17 1.92
N PHE A 71 44.83 -18.05 0.60
CA PHE A 71 45.96 -18.21 -0.30
C PHE A 71 46.33 -16.94 -1.06
N GLU A 72 45.55 -15.87 -0.89
CA GLU A 72 45.73 -14.62 -1.63
C GLU A 72 45.83 -13.40 -0.72
N GLU A 73 44.86 -13.22 0.20
CA GLU A 73 44.81 -12.05 1.09
C GLU A 73 45.42 -12.38 2.46
N THR A 74 46.15 -11.42 3.05
CA THR A 74 46.69 -11.60 4.41
C THR A 74 45.57 -11.44 5.46
N PRO A 75 45.69 -12.04 6.66
CA PRO A 75 44.73 -11.84 7.74
C PRO A 75 44.57 -10.36 8.13
N GLU A 76 45.63 -9.56 8.02
CA GLU A 76 45.62 -8.12 8.26
C GLU A 76 44.88 -7.33 7.17
N ASP A 77 44.94 -7.76 5.91
CA ASP A 77 44.13 -7.18 4.83
C ASP A 77 42.66 -7.53 5.02
N LEU A 78 42.35 -8.81 5.32
CA LEU A 78 40.99 -9.25 5.63
C LEU A 78 40.42 -8.45 6.81
N ALA A 79 41.14 -8.35 7.93
CA ALA A 79 40.67 -7.58 9.08
C ALA A 79 40.33 -6.11 8.73
N ARG A 80 41.13 -5.47 7.86
CA ARG A 80 40.87 -4.10 7.38
C ARG A 80 39.67 -4.01 6.45
N ASN A 81 39.48 -4.99 5.58
CA ASN A 81 38.36 -5.02 4.64
C ASN A 81 37.01 -5.20 5.37
N PHE A 82 36.98 -6.07 6.38
CA PHE A 82 35.75 -6.50 7.04
C PHE A 82 35.33 -5.66 8.26
N ILE A 83 36.23 -4.87 8.85
CA ILE A 83 35.89 -4.01 10.00
C ILE A 83 34.79 -2.99 9.66
N SER A 84 34.76 -2.49 8.41
CA SER A 84 33.76 -1.54 7.93
C SER A 84 32.34 -2.12 7.85
N LEU A 85 32.23 -3.45 7.77
CA LEU A 85 30.98 -4.20 7.75
C LEU A 85 30.52 -4.62 9.16
N GLY A 86 31.19 -4.12 10.20
CA GLY A 86 30.91 -4.47 11.60
C GLY A 86 31.56 -5.78 12.07
N PHE A 87 32.42 -6.40 11.25
CA PHE A 87 33.10 -7.64 11.58
C PHE A 87 34.51 -7.38 12.11
N ASN A 88 34.68 -7.48 13.43
CA ASN A 88 35.99 -7.34 14.07
C ASN A 88 36.71 -8.70 14.13
N LEU A 89 37.48 -9.01 13.09
CA LEU A 89 38.24 -10.26 12.99
C LEU A 89 39.27 -10.43 14.12
N HIS A 90 39.96 -9.35 14.51
CA HIS A 90 40.93 -9.39 15.60
C HIS A 90 40.30 -9.72 16.95
N ASP A 91 39.11 -9.19 17.25
CA ASP A 91 38.36 -9.56 18.46
C ASP A 91 38.07 -11.07 18.47
N MET A 92 37.54 -11.60 17.36
CA MET A 92 37.20 -13.03 17.26
C MET A 92 38.42 -13.94 17.38
N MET A 93 39.56 -13.52 16.82
CA MET A 93 40.83 -14.24 16.98
C MET A 93 41.32 -14.21 18.44
N SER A 94 41.28 -13.05 19.09
CA SER A 94 41.71 -12.91 20.49
C SER A 94 40.86 -13.75 21.46
N ARG A 95 39.58 -13.96 21.12
CA ARG A 95 38.65 -14.80 21.87
C ARG A 95 38.78 -16.30 21.55
N GLY A 96 39.67 -16.68 20.63
CA GLY A 96 39.85 -18.06 20.18
C GLY A 96 38.64 -18.62 19.42
N LEU A 97 37.80 -17.75 18.85
CA LEU A 97 36.62 -18.16 18.07
C LEU A 97 36.95 -18.30 16.59
N ILE A 98 37.93 -17.56 16.08
CA ILE A 98 38.38 -17.68 14.69
C ILE A 98 39.90 -17.85 14.66
N ALA A 99 40.37 -18.85 13.93
CA ALA A 99 41.77 -18.96 13.54
C ALA A 99 41.92 -18.59 12.06
N THR A 100 42.95 -17.82 11.73
CA THR A 100 43.29 -17.46 10.35
C THR A 100 44.64 -18.06 9.99
N ASP A 101 44.77 -18.64 8.80
CA ASP A 101 46.07 -19.12 8.30
C ASP A 101 46.27 -18.67 6.86
N HIS A 102 47.36 -17.95 6.59
CA HIS A 102 47.73 -17.52 5.25
C HIS A 102 48.81 -18.44 4.69
N VAL A 103 48.53 -19.02 3.53
CA VAL A 103 49.39 -19.95 2.82
C VAL A 103 49.88 -19.29 1.55
N HIS A 104 51.09 -18.75 1.61
CA HIS A 104 51.74 -18.14 0.44
C HIS A 104 52.18 -19.24 -0.54
N ILE A 105 51.70 -19.15 -1.79
CA ILE A 105 52.04 -20.09 -2.88
C ILE A 105 52.56 -19.29 -4.07
N GLU A 106 53.89 -19.21 -4.22
CA GLU A 106 54.53 -18.53 -5.35
C GLU A 106 54.94 -19.49 -6.46
N ARG A 107 54.38 -19.34 -7.66
CA ARG A 107 54.72 -20.18 -8.84
C ARG A 107 56.22 -20.21 -9.16
N SER A 108 56.94 -19.13 -8.89
CA SER A 108 58.39 -19.00 -9.08
C SER A 108 59.21 -19.85 -8.10
N GLU A 109 58.63 -20.17 -6.94
CA GLU A 109 59.30 -20.87 -5.84
C GLU A 109 58.91 -22.35 -5.76
N VAL A 110 57.83 -22.76 -6.43
CA VAL A 110 57.42 -24.17 -6.50
C VAL A 110 58.35 -24.93 -7.45
N LYS A 111 59.30 -25.68 -6.88
CA LYS A 111 60.00 -26.75 -7.60
C LYS A 111 59.12 -28.01 -7.57
N GLU A 112 58.64 -28.47 -8.72
CA GLU A 112 57.98 -29.78 -8.80
C GLU A 112 59.01 -30.88 -8.48
N THR A 113 58.89 -31.46 -7.29
CA THR A 113 59.61 -32.68 -6.91
C THR A 113 58.59 -33.74 -6.51
N GLY A 114 58.37 -34.73 -7.37
CA GLY A 114 57.43 -35.83 -7.12
C GLY A 114 56.00 -35.56 -7.60
N GLU A 115 55.06 -36.41 -7.17
CA GLU A 115 53.62 -36.22 -7.41
C GLU A 115 53.07 -35.13 -6.49
N TYR A 116 52.15 -34.32 -7.00
CA TYR A 116 51.52 -33.25 -6.22
C TYR A 116 50.61 -33.82 -5.13
N ASP A 117 50.77 -33.34 -3.90
CA ASP A 117 50.11 -33.86 -2.71
C ASP A 117 49.68 -32.71 -1.76
N LEU A 118 48.40 -32.70 -1.37
CA LEU A 118 47.83 -31.79 -0.38
C LEU A 118 48.09 -32.17 1.09
N GLU A 119 48.96 -33.14 1.39
CA GLU A 119 49.20 -33.59 2.78
C GLU A 119 49.65 -32.44 3.71
N GLY A 120 50.56 -31.57 3.24
CA GLY A 120 50.99 -30.39 4.01
C GLY A 120 49.84 -29.44 4.34
N LEU A 121 48.87 -29.32 3.43
CA LEU A 121 47.65 -28.55 3.65
C LEU A 121 46.76 -29.21 4.71
N PHE A 122 46.59 -30.54 4.66
CA PHE A 122 45.80 -31.27 5.66
C PHE A 122 46.38 -31.16 7.06
N ILE A 123 47.71 -31.16 7.20
CA ILE A 123 48.38 -30.99 8.49
C ILE A 123 48.13 -29.57 9.03
N ARG A 124 48.36 -28.53 8.21
CA ARG A 124 48.10 -27.13 8.64
C ARG A 124 46.64 -26.91 9.00
N LEU A 125 45.73 -27.37 8.14
CA LEU A 125 44.30 -27.22 8.34
C LEU A 125 43.81 -28.00 9.56
N GLY A 126 44.33 -29.22 9.77
CA GLY A 126 44.06 -30.03 10.95
C GLY A 126 44.49 -29.32 12.23
N ASN A 127 45.72 -28.81 12.27
CA ASN A 127 46.23 -28.05 13.42
C ASN A 127 45.38 -26.79 13.70
N ALA A 128 44.99 -26.05 12.66
CA ALA A 128 44.13 -24.88 12.80
C ALA A 128 42.74 -25.24 13.35
N ILE A 129 42.10 -26.27 12.79
CA ILE A 129 40.80 -26.79 13.27
C ILE A 129 40.89 -27.20 14.73
N ASP A 130 41.92 -27.95 15.09
CA ASP A 130 42.06 -28.51 16.44
C ASP A 130 42.38 -27.42 17.48
N SER A 131 43.10 -26.35 17.08
CA SER A 131 43.45 -25.22 17.96
C SER A 131 42.26 -24.43 18.51
N VAL A 132 41.20 -24.27 17.69
CA VAL A 132 39.97 -23.52 18.06
C VAL A 132 38.75 -24.45 18.17
N LYS A 133 38.94 -25.76 17.98
CA LYS A 133 37.85 -26.76 17.89
C LYS A 133 36.79 -26.36 16.87
N ALA A 134 37.24 -25.98 15.68
CA ALA A 134 36.41 -25.40 14.64
C ALA A 134 35.24 -26.31 14.25
N LYS A 135 34.08 -25.70 14.02
CA LYS A 135 32.89 -26.33 13.41
C LYS A 135 32.70 -25.88 11.97
N ARG A 136 33.25 -24.71 11.62
CA ARG A 136 33.16 -24.10 10.30
C ARG A 136 34.55 -23.87 9.73
N VAL A 137 34.72 -24.10 8.43
CA VAL A 137 36.00 -23.92 7.74
C VAL A 137 35.77 -23.15 6.44
N VAL A 138 36.65 -22.21 6.12
CA VAL A 138 36.72 -21.52 4.84
C VAL A 138 38.09 -21.74 4.21
N LEU A 139 38.09 -22.05 2.91
CA LEU A 139 39.27 -22.12 2.05
C LEU A 139 39.09 -21.11 0.90
N ASP A 140 39.93 -20.07 0.84
CA ASP A 140 39.77 -18.93 -0.08
C ASP A 140 41.10 -18.46 -0.73
N THR A 141 41.36 -18.63 -2.03
CA THR A 141 40.65 -19.41 -3.07
C THR A 141 41.41 -20.71 -3.37
N ILE A 142 40.74 -21.75 -3.87
CA ILE A 142 41.41 -23.01 -4.21
C ILE A 142 42.27 -22.94 -5.48
N GLU A 143 42.06 -21.92 -6.33
CA GLU A 143 42.80 -21.76 -7.58
C GLU A 143 44.29 -21.56 -7.36
N ALA A 144 44.68 -20.92 -6.25
CA ALA A 144 46.08 -20.74 -5.88
C ALA A 144 46.81 -22.08 -5.71
N LEU A 145 46.14 -23.10 -5.17
CA LEU A 145 46.67 -24.46 -5.01
C LEU A 145 46.98 -25.10 -6.37
N PHE A 146 46.24 -24.74 -7.42
CA PHE A 146 46.28 -25.39 -8.73
C PHE A 146 47.21 -24.70 -9.71
N SER A 147 47.76 -23.56 -9.30
CA SER A 147 48.44 -22.60 -10.14
C SER A 147 49.77 -23.12 -10.75
N GLY A 148 50.28 -24.25 -10.25
CA GLY A 148 51.49 -24.94 -10.74
C GLY A 148 51.25 -26.21 -11.57
N LEU A 149 50.01 -26.68 -11.75
CA LEU A 149 49.74 -28.01 -12.33
C LEU A 149 49.19 -27.98 -13.76
N SER A 150 49.68 -28.90 -14.59
CA SER A 150 49.19 -29.14 -15.95
C SER A 150 48.21 -30.32 -16.07
N ASN A 151 48.19 -31.26 -15.11
CA ASN A 151 47.40 -32.49 -15.19
C ASN A 151 46.08 -32.43 -14.41
N ALA A 152 44.96 -32.33 -15.13
CA ALA A 152 43.61 -32.26 -14.58
C ALA A 152 43.16 -33.51 -13.80
N ALA A 153 43.72 -34.70 -14.07
CA ALA A 153 43.29 -35.93 -13.41
C ALA A 153 43.78 -36.00 -11.95
N ILE A 154 45.05 -35.62 -11.72
CA ILE A 154 45.66 -35.52 -10.39
C ILE A 154 44.90 -34.47 -9.57
N LEU A 155 44.63 -33.32 -10.19
CA LEU A 155 43.87 -32.24 -9.59
C LEU A 155 42.50 -32.70 -9.07
N ARG A 156 41.74 -33.42 -9.90
CA ARG A 156 40.44 -33.97 -9.51
C ARG A 156 40.54 -34.94 -8.33
N ALA A 157 41.58 -35.77 -8.30
CA ALA A 157 41.80 -36.73 -7.21
C ALA A 157 42.09 -36.00 -5.89
N GLU A 158 42.94 -34.98 -5.93
CA GLU A 158 43.31 -34.19 -4.76
C GLU A 158 42.15 -33.34 -4.21
N ILE A 159 41.37 -32.70 -5.08
CA ILE A 159 40.16 -31.98 -4.67
C ILE A 159 39.16 -32.95 -4.03
N ARG A 160 38.99 -34.14 -4.61
CA ARG A 160 38.14 -35.18 -4.00
C ARG A 160 38.65 -35.59 -2.62
N ARG A 161 39.96 -35.75 -2.47
CA ARG A 161 40.58 -36.10 -1.19
C ARG A 161 40.37 -35.01 -0.13
N LEU A 162 40.53 -33.73 -0.50
CA LEU A 162 40.25 -32.58 0.37
C LEU A 162 38.79 -32.56 0.86
N PHE A 163 37.83 -32.73 -0.06
CA PHE A 163 36.40 -32.70 0.30
C PHE A 163 36.00 -33.87 1.19
N LEU A 164 36.55 -35.07 0.95
CA LEU A 164 36.34 -36.23 1.81
C LEU A 164 36.96 -36.03 3.20
N TRP A 165 38.18 -35.50 3.25
CA TRP A 165 38.87 -35.22 4.51
C TRP A 165 38.10 -34.22 5.38
N LEU A 166 37.57 -33.14 4.80
CA LEU A 166 36.74 -32.16 5.51
C LEU A 166 35.46 -32.80 6.06
N LYS A 167 34.85 -33.69 5.27
CA LYS A 167 33.66 -34.44 5.67
C LYS A 167 33.96 -35.40 6.81
N ASP A 168 35.09 -36.10 6.76
CA ASP A 168 35.51 -37.04 7.82
C ASP A 168 35.83 -36.29 9.13
N ARG A 169 36.36 -35.07 9.04
CA ARG A 169 36.52 -34.14 10.18
C ARG A 169 35.19 -33.58 10.71
N SER A 170 34.06 -33.85 10.06
CA SER A 170 32.71 -33.39 10.44
C SER A 170 32.58 -31.87 10.58
N VAL A 171 33.34 -31.12 9.78
CA VAL A 171 33.25 -29.65 9.71
C VAL A 171 32.37 -29.23 8.54
N THR A 172 31.68 -28.10 8.70
CA THR A 172 30.93 -27.50 7.58
C THR A 172 31.87 -26.54 6.85
N ALA A 173 32.20 -26.84 5.61
CA ALA A 173 33.22 -26.11 4.88
C ALA A 173 32.63 -25.28 3.73
N ILE A 174 33.13 -24.05 3.57
CA ILE A 174 33.00 -23.26 2.35
C ILE A 174 34.35 -23.26 1.64
N ILE A 175 34.29 -23.49 0.34
CA ILE A 175 35.45 -23.50 -0.54
C ILE A 175 35.13 -22.54 -1.67
N THR A 176 35.92 -21.48 -1.85
CA THR A 176 35.68 -20.52 -2.93
C THR A 176 36.46 -20.92 -4.18
N GLY A 177 35.86 -20.66 -5.34
CA GLY A 177 36.46 -20.91 -6.64
C GLY A 177 36.16 -19.81 -7.68
N GLU A 178 37.09 -19.56 -8.58
CA GLU A 178 36.96 -18.66 -9.72
C GLU A 178 36.33 -19.35 -10.92
N SER A 179 35.42 -18.64 -11.60
CA SER A 179 34.79 -19.14 -12.82
C SER A 179 35.72 -19.10 -14.03
N GLY A 180 35.64 -20.14 -14.87
CA GLY A 180 36.34 -20.22 -16.15
C GLY A 180 35.48 -19.72 -17.32
N ASP A 181 36.12 -19.48 -18.48
CA ASP A 181 35.53 -18.85 -19.68
C ASP A 181 34.25 -19.56 -20.21
N LYS A 182 34.01 -20.83 -19.84
CA LYS A 182 32.79 -21.61 -20.19
C LYS A 182 32.33 -22.63 -19.13
N ARG A 183 32.92 -22.63 -17.93
CA ARG A 183 32.69 -23.64 -16.87
C ARG A 183 32.42 -22.90 -15.55
N LEU A 184 31.66 -23.51 -14.64
CA LEU A 184 31.33 -22.87 -13.35
C LEU A 184 32.60 -22.52 -12.54
N THR A 185 33.63 -23.34 -12.71
CA THR A 185 34.99 -23.17 -12.18
C THR A 185 36.03 -23.21 -13.31
N ARG A 186 37.24 -22.72 -13.05
CA ARG A 186 38.34 -22.67 -14.03
C ARG A 186 38.63 -24.03 -14.69
N TYR A 187 38.60 -25.10 -13.91
CA TYR A 187 38.87 -26.46 -14.40
C TYR A 187 37.60 -27.31 -14.59
N GLY A 188 36.47 -26.98 -13.95
CA GLY A 188 35.19 -27.69 -14.10
C GLY A 188 35.19 -29.09 -13.48
N LEU A 189 36.03 -29.30 -12.48
CA LEU A 189 36.22 -30.57 -11.77
C LEU A 189 35.59 -30.50 -10.38
N GLU A 190 35.55 -29.32 -9.80
CA GLU A 190 35.22 -28.96 -8.44
C GLU A 190 33.73 -29.15 -8.14
N GLU A 191 32.87 -28.73 -9.08
CA GLU A 191 31.40 -28.84 -9.00
C GLU A 191 30.87 -30.29 -8.92
N TYR A 192 31.62 -31.24 -9.48
CA TYR A 192 31.25 -32.66 -9.45
C TYR A 192 31.50 -33.28 -8.08
N VAL A 193 32.51 -32.81 -7.36
CA VAL A 193 32.94 -33.33 -6.07
C VAL A 193 32.12 -32.74 -4.93
N ALA A 194 31.76 -31.45 -5.01
CA ALA A 194 31.04 -30.75 -3.96
C ALA A 194 29.65 -31.33 -3.64
N ASP A 195 29.26 -31.29 -2.36
CA ASP A 195 27.91 -31.66 -1.92
C ASP A 195 26.89 -30.56 -2.26
N CYS A 196 27.29 -29.30 -2.10
CA CYS A 196 26.52 -28.13 -2.50
C CYS A 196 27.37 -27.21 -3.38
N VAL A 197 26.76 -26.62 -4.40
CA VAL A 197 27.40 -25.65 -5.30
C VAL A 197 26.50 -24.42 -5.40
N ILE A 198 27.05 -23.26 -5.06
CA ILE A 198 26.40 -21.96 -5.20
C ILE A 198 27.24 -21.13 -6.18
N PHE A 199 26.57 -20.54 -7.17
CA PHE A 199 27.18 -19.71 -8.20
C PHE A 199 26.79 -18.25 -7.99
N LEU A 200 27.80 -17.38 -7.90
CA LEU A 200 27.69 -15.93 -7.81
C LEU A 200 28.01 -15.34 -9.18
N ASP A 201 26.97 -14.89 -9.87
CA ASP A 201 27.05 -14.23 -11.16
C ASP A 201 27.12 -12.70 -10.96
N PHE A 202 28.03 -12.06 -11.69
CA PHE A 202 28.16 -10.61 -11.74
C PHE A 202 28.14 -10.16 -13.19
N ARG A 203 27.05 -9.53 -13.61
CA ARG A 203 26.86 -9.06 -14.98
C ARG A 203 26.74 -7.56 -15.02
N THR A 204 27.34 -6.95 -16.02
CA THR A 204 27.12 -5.54 -16.34
C THR A 204 26.42 -5.48 -17.68
N GLU A 205 25.11 -5.25 -17.66
CA GLU A 205 24.27 -5.10 -18.85
C GLU A 205 23.78 -3.66 -18.92
N VAL A 206 23.95 -2.98 -20.07
CA VAL A 206 23.51 -1.59 -20.29
C VAL A 206 23.98 -0.63 -19.18
N GLN A 207 25.26 -0.76 -18.76
CA GLN A 207 25.89 0.02 -17.68
C GLN A 207 25.30 -0.20 -16.26
N ILE A 208 24.43 -1.19 -16.09
CA ILE A 208 23.89 -1.58 -14.79
C ILE A 208 24.56 -2.88 -14.36
N SER A 209 25.27 -2.82 -13.24
CA SER A 209 25.86 -3.99 -12.61
C SER A 209 24.83 -4.71 -11.74
N THR A 210 24.58 -5.99 -12.02
CA THR A 210 23.66 -6.86 -11.27
C THR A 210 24.40 -8.07 -10.72
N ARG A 211 24.11 -8.40 -9.46
CA ARG A 211 24.64 -9.58 -8.75
C ARG A 211 23.52 -10.59 -8.55
N ARG A 212 23.77 -11.84 -8.92
CA ARG A 212 22.80 -12.94 -8.80
C ARG A 212 23.45 -14.17 -8.20
N LEU A 213 22.72 -14.85 -7.34
CA LEU A 213 23.11 -16.09 -6.70
C LEU A 213 22.22 -17.21 -7.23
N ARG A 214 22.82 -18.34 -7.61
CA ARG A 214 22.10 -19.55 -8.01
C ARG A 214 22.59 -20.73 -7.20
N ILE A 215 21.67 -21.51 -6.64
CA ILE A 215 22.01 -22.83 -6.08
C ILE A 215 22.03 -23.82 -7.26
N VAL A 216 23.23 -24.21 -7.69
CA VAL A 216 23.40 -25.13 -8.82
C VAL A 216 23.13 -26.56 -8.38
N LYS A 217 23.50 -26.90 -7.14
CA LYS A 217 23.43 -28.25 -6.61
C LYS A 217 23.27 -28.22 -5.09
N TYR A 218 22.39 -29.06 -4.57
CA TYR A 218 22.30 -29.34 -3.13
C TYR A 218 22.01 -30.82 -2.90
N ARG A 219 23.05 -31.62 -2.69
CA ARG A 219 22.91 -33.09 -2.57
C ARG A 219 22.17 -33.47 -1.28
N GLY A 220 20.97 -34.03 -1.44
CA GLY A 220 20.14 -34.50 -0.31
C GLY A 220 19.14 -33.47 0.23
N SER A 221 18.97 -32.33 -0.44
CA SER A 221 17.90 -31.36 -0.14
C SER A 221 17.29 -30.84 -1.45
N SER A 222 16.00 -30.50 -1.43
CA SER A 222 15.41 -29.68 -2.48
C SER A 222 16.01 -28.27 -2.44
N HIS A 223 16.25 -27.67 -3.60
CA HIS A 223 16.58 -26.24 -3.74
C HIS A 223 15.81 -25.66 -4.94
N GLY A 224 15.65 -24.32 -4.97
CA GLY A 224 15.13 -23.64 -6.15
C GLY A 224 16.16 -23.59 -7.27
N SER A 225 15.69 -23.58 -8.52
CA SER A 225 16.53 -23.47 -9.72
C SER A 225 16.70 -22.03 -10.20
N ASP A 226 16.08 -21.07 -9.51
CA ASP A 226 16.01 -19.67 -9.91
C ASP A 226 17.29 -18.90 -9.57
N ASP A 227 17.46 -17.76 -10.24
CA ASP A 227 18.47 -16.76 -9.89
C ASP A 227 17.91 -15.82 -8.82
N TYR A 228 18.63 -15.73 -7.70
CA TYR A 228 18.29 -14.86 -6.59
C TYR A 228 19.17 -13.60 -6.63
N PRO A 229 18.60 -12.41 -6.87
CA PRO A 229 19.36 -11.18 -6.82
C PRO A 229 19.84 -10.93 -5.37
N PHE A 230 21.06 -10.43 -5.23
CA PHE A 230 21.62 -10.09 -3.92
C PHE A 230 22.35 -8.75 -3.92
N LEU A 231 22.42 -8.14 -2.73
CA LEU A 231 23.17 -6.92 -2.46
C LEU A 231 24.41 -7.20 -1.64
N ILE A 232 25.39 -6.32 -1.82
CA ILE A 232 26.49 -6.11 -0.89
C ILE A 232 26.41 -4.63 -0.50
N ASP A 233 26.21 -4.35 0.78
CA ASP A 233 26.20 -3.00 1.33
C ASP A 233 26.92 -2.95 2.69
N GLU A 234 26.82 -1.84 3.43
CA GLU A 234 27.46 -1.64 4.73
C GLU A 234 27.08 -2.68 5.79
N SER A 235 25.94 -3.38 5.61
CA SER A 235 25.49 -4.46 6.49
C SER A 235 25.85 -5.86 6.01
N GLY A 236 26.65 -5.98 4.94
CA GLY A 236 27.08 -7.24 4.37
C GLY A 236 26.22 -7.73 3.20
N LEU A 237 26.19 -9.04 3.00
CA LEU A 237 25.49 -9.73 1.93
C LEU A 237 24.03 -9.98 2.33
N SER A 238 23.10 -9.56 1.46
CA SER A 238 21.68 -9.85 1.64
C SER A 238 21.05 -10.35 0.36
N ILE A 239 20.36 -11.48 0.46
CA ILE A 239 19.62 -12.10 -0.64
C ILE A 239 18.15 -11.81 -0.40
N LEU A 240 17.42 -11.44 -1.44
CA LEU A 240 15.97 -11.50 -1.36
C LEU A 240 15.50 -12.88 -1.79
N PRO A 241 14.76 -13.59 -0.93
CA PRO A 241 13.93 -14.67 -1.41
C PRO A 241 13.05 -14.10 -2.51
N ILE A 242 12.96 -14.79 -3.65
CA ILE A 242 11.80 -14.59 -4.52
C ILE A 242 10.62 -14.96 -3.61
N THR A 243 9.84 -13.94 -3.25
CA THR A 243 8.73 -13.99 -2.31
C THR A 243 8.04 -15.33 -2.37
N SER A 244 8.00 -16.01 -1.22
CA SER A 244 7.38 -17.31 -1.04
C SER A 244 6.04 -17.34 -1.79
N LEU A 245 5.95 -18.22 -2.80
CA LEU A 245 4.87 -18.35 -3.79
C LEU A 245 3.48 -18.71 -3.21
N GLY A 246 3.23 -18.45 -1.92
CA GLY A 246 1.92 -18.62 -1.30
C GLY A 246 1.08 -17.36 -1.49
N LEU A 247 -0.07 -17.50 -2.16
CA LEU A 247 -1.13 -16.47 -2.19
C LEU A 247 -2.01 -16.49 -0.92
N ASP A 248 -1.56 -17.17 0.14
CA ASP A 248 -2.30 -17.40 1.39
C ASP A 248 -2.00 -16.29 2.42
N TYR A 249 -2.23 -15.03 2.05
CA TYR A 249 -2.08 -13.90 2.97
C TYR A 249 -3.42 -13.51 3.64
N PRO A 250 -3.42 -13.13 4.93
CA PRO A 250 -4.62 -12.68 5.61
C PRO A 250 -5.02 -11.28 5.14
N VAL A 251 -6.19 -11.16 4.52
CA VAL A 251 -6.79 -9.87 4.13
C VAL A 251 -7.51 -9.21 5.30
N SER A 252 -7.50 -7.86 5.34
CA SER A 252 -8.22 -7.07 6.34
C SER A 252 -9.54 -6.54 5.77
N THR A 253 -10.60 -6.52 6.57
CA THR A 253 -11.85 -5.82 6.25
C THR A 253 -11.87 -4.38 6.78
N GLU A 254 -10.80 -3.95 7.46
CA GLU A 254 -10.64 -2.59 7.98
C GLU A 254 -10.57 -1.58 6.83
N ARG A 255 -11.28 -0.45 6.99
CA ARG A 255 -11.31 0.64 6.01
C ARG A 255 -10.53 1.85 6.53
N ILE A 256 -9.75 2.48 5.65
CA ILE A 256 -8.94 3.65 5.94
C ILE A 256 -9.34 4.83 5.04
N ALA A 257 -9.49 6.00 5.64
CA ALA A 257 -9.85 7.21 4.93
C ALA A 257 -8.76 7.62 3.92
N THR A 258 -9.19 8.04 2.73
CA THR A 258 -8.33 8.53 1.65
C THR A 258 -7.68 9.88 1.96
N GLY A 259 -8.27 10.64 2.88
CA GLY A 259 -7.92 12.05 3.14
C GLY A 259 -8.73 13.05 2.32
N VAL A 260 -9.55 12.56 1.37
CA VAL A 260 -10.47 13.37 0.55
C VAL A 260 -11.89 12.90 0.84
N PRO A 261 -12.69 13.63 1.64
CA PRO A 261 -14.00 13.15 2.11
C PRO A 261 -14.97 12.74 0.99
N LYS A 262 -14.97 13.47 -0.13
CA LYS A 262 -15.81 13.13 -1.29
C LYS A 262 -15.32 11.87 -2.01
N LEU A 263 -14.01 11.59 -2.02
CA LEU A 263 -13.48 10.32 -2.54
C LEU A 263 -13.87 9.15 -1.64
N ASP A 264 -13.86 9.37 -0.32
CA ASP A 264 -14.39 8.38 0.62
C ASP A 264 -15.88 8.12 0.35
N ALA A 265 -16.68 9.15 0.07
CA ALA A 265 -18.09 9.02 -0.31
C ALA A 265 -18.29 8.24 -1.62
N MET A 266 -17.39 8.40 -2.60
CA MET A 266 -17.38 7.57 -3.81
C MET A 266 -17.06 6.08 -3.53
N LEU A 267 -16.57 5.76 -2.33
CA LEU A 267 -16.20 4.42 -1.84
C LEU A 267 -17.02 4.06 -0.59
N GLU A 268 -18.36 4.17 -0.67
CA GLU A 268 -19.30 3.87 0.42
C GLU A 268 -19.12 4.70 1.72
N GLY A 269 -18.42 5.83 1.64
CA GLY A 269 -18.13 6.71 2.78
C GLY A 269 -17.00 6.22 3.69
N LYS A 270 -16.26 5.16 3.31
CA LYS A 270 -15.28 4.51 4.20
C LYS A 270 -13.83 4.54 3.69
N GLY A 271 -13.60 4.93 2.44
CA GLY A 271 -12.25 4.94 1.85
C GLY A 271 -11.76 3.54 1.44
N PHE A 272 -10.45 3.30 1.46
CA PHE A 272 -9.84 2.06 0.94
C PHE A 272 -9.77 0.94 1.98
N PHE A 273 -9.61 -0.31 1.54
CA PHE A 273 -9.25 -1.41 2.46
C PHE A 273 -7.80 -1.28 2.93
N ARG A 274 -7.55 -1.54 4.22
CA ARG A 274 -6.17 -1.60 4.74
C ARG A 274 -5.42 -2.77 4.12
N GLY A 275 -4.18 -2.52 3.70
CA GLY A 275 -3.34 -3.51 3.03
C GLY A 275 -3.69 -3.75 1.57
N SER A 276 -4.63 -2.98 1.00
CA SER A 276 -4.93 -3.02 -0.44
C SER A 276 -3.95 -2.17 -1.25
N THR A 277 -3.91 -2.42 -2.55
CA THR A 277 -3.14 -1.63 -3.51
C THR A 277 -4.03 -0.65 -4.25
N ILE A 278 -3.61 0.61 -4.29
CA ILE A 278 -4.27 1.72 -4.98
C ILE A 278 -3.33 2.23 -6.08
N LEU A 279 -3.85 2.41 -7.28
CA LEU A 279 -3.15 3.04 -8.41
C LEU A 279 -3.87 4.30 -8.84
N VAL A 280 -3.11 5.36 -9.08
CA VAL A 280 -3.60 6.60 -9.70
C VAL A 280 -2.86 6.83 -11.01
N SER A 281 -3.58 6.65 -12.12
CA SER A 281 -3.05 6.91 -13.46
C SER A 281 -3.51 8.27 -13.97
N GLY A 282 -2.70 8.92 -14.79
CA GLY A 282 -3.08 10.18 -15.44
C GLY A 282 -1.91 10.91 -16.10
N THR A 283 -2.23 11.86 -16.98
CA THR A 283 -1.25 12.71 -17.67
C THR A 283 -0.46 13.60 -16.70
N ALA A 284 0.67 14.14 -17.14
CA ALA A 284 1.48 15.07 -16.34
C ALA A 284 0.65 16.28 -15.88
N GLY A 285 0.83 16.71 -14.63
CA GLY A 285 0.16 17.89 -14.09
C GLY A 285 -1.31 17.70 -13.65
N THR A 286 -1.86 16.49 -13.74
CA THR A 286 -3.27 16.21 -13.33
C THR A 286 -3.50 16.14 -11.82
N GLY A 287 -2.46 16.12 -10.98
CA GLY A 287 -2.58 16.10 -9.52
C GLY A 287 -2.32 14.76 -8.84
N LYS A 288 -1.71 13.78 -9.53
CA LYS A 288 -1.32 12.47 -8.97
C LYS A 288 -0.51 12.60 -7.67
N THR A 289 0.59 13.36 -7.71
CA THR A 289 1.46 13.64 -6.55
C THR A 289 0.72 14.37 -5.42
N SER A 290 -0.23 15.24 -5.75
CA SER A 290 -1.08 15.89 -4.74
C SER A 290 -1.96 14.87 -4.02
N LEU A 291 -2.51 13.90 -4.75
CA LEU A 291 -3.39 12.88 -4.19
C LEU A 291 -2.61 11.85 -3.34
N SER A 292 -1.43 11.42 -3.78
CA SER A 292 -0.55 10.57 -2.98
C SER A 292 -0.07 11.27 -1.71
N ALA A 293 0.30 12.56 -1.78
CA ALA A 293 0.65 13.37 -0.61
C ALA A 293 -0.53 13.55 0.36
N THR A 294 -1.75 13.72 -0.16
CA THR A 294 -2.97 13.80 0.65
C THR A 294 -3.20 12.50 1.43
N PHE A 295 -2.98 11.35 0.76
CA PHE A 295 -3.06 10.05 1.43
C PHE A 295 -1.96 9.87 2.49
N ALA A 296 -0.74 10.35 2.22
CA ALA A 296 0.36 10.36 3.19
C ALA A 296 0.03 11.20 4.44
N ASP A 297 -0.50 12.41 4.25
CA ASP A 297 -0.92 13.29 5.35
C ASP A 297 -2.05 12.65 6.15
N ALA A 298 -3.05 12.04 5.50
CA ALA A 298 -4.14 11.33 6.16
C ALA A 298 -3.63 10.15 7.01
N ALA A 299 -2.66 9.39 6.52
CA ALA A 299 -2.01 8.33 7.28
C ALA A 299 -1.27 8.87 8.51
N CYS A 300 -0.45 9.91 8.33
CA CYS A 300 0.30 10.50 9.43
C CYS A 300 -0.63 11.13 10.49
N ARG A 301 -1.77 11.70 10.09
CA ARG A 301 -2.81 12.18 11.02
C ARG A 301 -3.40 11.07 11.89
N ARG A 302 -3.46 9.83 11.39
CA ARG A 302 -3.85 8.63 12.15
C ARG A 302 -2.73 8.09 13.06
N GLY A 303 -1.56 8.72 13.08
CA GLY A 303 -0.39 8.23 13.80
C GLY A 303 0.34 7.08 13.08
N GLU A 304 -0.01 6.82 11.82
CA GLU A 304 0.60 5.76 11.03
C GLU A 304 1.94 6.23 10.43
N ARG A 305 2.88 5.30 10.30
CA ARG A 305 4.13 5.52 9.57
C ARG A 305 3.92 5.41 8.06
N CYS A 306 4.31 6.42 7.31
CA CYS A 306 4.23 6.49 5.86
C CYS A 306 5.62 6.56 5.24
N LEU A 307 5.92 5.66 4.31
CA LEU A 307 7.15 5.63 3.53
C LEU A 307 6.86 6.10 2.11
N TYR A 308 7.50 7.17 1.67
CA TYR A 308 7.25 7.83 0.39
C TYR A 308 8.48 7.74 -0.52
N PHE A 309 8.39 6.93 -1.57
CA PHE A 309 9.40 6.84 -2.62
C PHE A 309 9.08 7.84 -3.73
N ALA A 310 9.98 8.81 -3.91
CA ALA A 310 9.86 9.84 -4.94
C ALA A 310 10.93 9.66 -6.01
N PHE A 311 10.50 9.40 -7.25
CA PHE A 311 11.40 9.17 -8.39
C PHE A 311 11.64 10.41 -9.24
N GLU A 312 10.79 11.44 -9.14
CA GLU A 312 10.89 12.67 -9.95
C GLU A 312 11.36 13.88 -9.15
N GLU A 313 10.77 14.10 -7.98
CA GLU A 313 10.96 15.32 -7.21
C GLU A 313 11.76 15.05 -5.93
N SER A 314 12.56 16.03 -5.52
CA SER A 314 13.25 15.98 -4.23
C SER A 314 12.26 16.13 -3.06
N PRO A 315 12.57 15.63 -1.85
CA PRO A 315 11.68 15.74 -0.69
C PRO A 315 11.33 17.20 -0.37
N SER A 316 12.32 18.10 -0.44
CA SER A 316 12.14 19.54 -0.20
C SER A 316 11.19 20.18 -1.21
N GLN A 317 11.26 19.75 -2.48
CA GLN A 317 10.37 20.23 -3.54
C GLN A 317 8.93 19.75 -3.32
N ILE A 318 8.73 18.48 -2.98
CA ILE A 318 7.41 17.93 -2.65
C ILE A 318 6.82 18.68 -1.45
N ILE A 319 7.58 18.84 -0.37
CA ILE A 319 7.12 19.57 0.84
C ILE A 319 6.71 21.00 0.49
N ARG A 320 7.49 21.72 -0.31
CA ARG A 320 7.17 23.08 -0.76
C ARG A 320 5.88 23.12 -1.59
N ASN A 321 5.77 22.25 -2.59
CA ASN A 321 4.62 22.22 -3.49
C ASN A 321 3.35 21.84 -2.73
N MET A 322 3.42 20.88 -1.80
CA MET A 322 2.28 20.49 -0.96
C MET A 322 1.90 21.60 0.04
N GLY A 323 2.88 22.39 0.50
CA GLY A 323 2.63 23.59 1.30
C GLY A 323 1.75 24.62 0.58
N SER A 324 1.91 24.80 -0.74
CA SER A 324 1.08 25.73 -1.52
C SER A 324 -0.40 25.33 -1.63
N ILE A 325 -0.72 24.04 -1.42
CA ILE A 325 -2.10 23.54 -1.36
C ILE A 325 -2.55 23.25 0.08
N GLY A 326 -1.92 23.88 1.08
CA GLY A 326 -2.35 23.83 2.47
C GLY A 326 -1.91 22.57 3.26
N MET A 327 -0.98 21.77 2.72
CA MET A 327 -0.47 20.58 3.38
C MET A 327 0.95 20.78 3.93
N ASP A 328 1.09 20.83 5.25
CA ASP A 328 2.39 20.82 5.92
C ASP A 328 2.89 19.38 6.13
N LEU A 329 3.62 18.85 5.15
CA LEU A 329 4.26 17.54 5.26
C LEU A 329 5.53 17.57 6.13
N ALA A 330 6.16 18.74 6.30
CA ALA A 330 7.41 18.87 7.05
C ALA A 330 7.21 18.48 8.53
N ARG A 331 6.03 18.77 9.10
CA ARG A 331 5.68 18.35 10.47
C ARG A 331 5.74 16.84 10.67
N TRP A 332 5.38 16.05 9.66
CA TRP A 332 5.35 14.59 9.77
C TRP A 332 6.73 13.97 9.65
N VAL A 333 7.59 14.58 8.83
CA VAL A 333 9.00 14.23 8.74
C VAL A 333 9.69 14.48 10.08
N LYS A 334 9.46 15.65 10.70
CA LYS A 334 10.01 15.98 12.03
C LYS A 334 9.53 15.03 13.13
N LYS A 335 8.29 14.55 13.05
CA LYS A 335 7.72 13.56 13.98
C LYS A 335 8.18 12.12 13.72
N GLY A 336 8.95 11.87 12.65
CA GLY A 336 9.37 10.52 12.26
C GLY A 336 8.23 9.64 11.72
N LEU A 337 7.05 10.20 11.44
CA LEU A 337 5.92 9.47 10.86
C LEU A 337 6.01 9.38 9.34
N LEU A 338 6.58 10.40 8.67
CA LEU A 338 6.78 10.41 7.22
C LEU A 338 8.27 10.30 6.91
N LYS A 339 8.67 9.31 6.12
CA LYS A 339 10.04 9.18 5.60
C LYS A 339 10.01 9.24 4.09
N PHE A 340 10.75 10.19 3.51
CA PHE A 340 10.99 10.24 2.08
C PHE A 340 12.22 9.41 1.71
N HIS A 341 12.15 8.73 0.59
CA HIS A 341 13.27 8.08 -0.06
C HIS A 341 13.30 8.52 -1.52
N SER A 342 14.25 9.39 -1.88
CA SER A 342 14.38 9.92 -3.23
C SER A 342 15.61 9.35 -3.91
N VAL A 343 15.39 8.59 -4.96
CA VAL A 343 16.44 7.98 -5.78
C VAL A 343 16.03 8.12 -7.24
N ARG A 344 16.99 8.40 -8.12
CA ARG A 344 16.72 8.41 -9.56
C ARG A 344 16.52 6.97 -10.04
N PRO A 345 15.53 6.70 -10.92
CA PRO A 345 15.32 5.36 -11.47
C PRO A 345 16.57 4.78 -12.14
N SER A 346 17.37 5.63 -12.77
CA SER A 346 18.61 5.25 -13.45
C SER A 346 19.77 4.89 -12.52
N LEU A 347 19.64 5.10 -11.21
CA LEU A 347 20.74 4.80 -10.26
C LEU A 347 20.98 3.29 -10.15
N TYR A 348 19.93 2.49 -10.34
CA TYR A 348 19.91 1.07 -10.04
C TYR A 348 19.12 0.30 -11.10
N GLY A 349 19.48 -0.96 -11.32
CA GLY A 349 18.62 -1.90 -12.06
C GLY A 349 17.32 -2.20 -11.30
N LEU A 350 16.34 -2.78 -11.98
CA LEU A 350 15.04 -3.08 -11.38
C LEU A 350 15.13 -3.95 -10.11
N GLU A 351 15.96 -5.00 -10.13
CA GLU A 351 16.15 -5.86 -8.95
C GLU A 351 16.78 -5.11 -7.78
N MET A 352 17.71 -4.20 -8.06
CA MET A 352 18.34 -3.35 -7.06
C MET A 352 17.34 -2.36 -6.44
N HIS A 353 16.38 -1.85 -7.20
CA HIS A 353 15.26 -1.08 -6.67
C HIS A 353 14.37 -1.93 -5.76
N LEU A 354 14.04 -3.16 -6.15
CA LEU A 354 13.27 -4.09 -5.31
C LEU A 354 13.98 -4.36 -3.98
N LEU A 355 15.27 -4.65 -4.03
CA LEU A 355 16.14 -4.82 -2.87
C LEU A 355 16.11 -3.59 -1.95
N THR A 356 16.23 -2.41 -2.53
CA THR A 356 16.15 -1.15 -1.79
C THR A 356 14.78 -0.95 -1.14
N PHE A 357 13.68 -1.25 -1.84
CA PHE A 357 12.34 -1.19 -1.25
C PHE A 357 12.25 -2.08 -0.01
N HIS A 358 12.62 -3.36 -0.12
CA HIS A 358 12.58 -4.29 1.02
C HIS A 358 13.39 -3.79 2.21
N LYS A 359 14.64 -3.35 1.99
CA LYS A 359 15.52 -2.84 3.05
C LYS A 359 14.93 -1.63 3.77
N VAL A 360 14.40 -0.67 3.02
CA VAL A 360 13.84 0.56 3.61
C VAL A 360 12.49 0.27 4.29
N ILE A 361 11.67 -0.64 3.74
CA ILE A 361 10.42 -1.09 4.36
C ILE A 361 10.70 -1.79 5.70
N GLU A 362 11.67 -2.71 5.76
CA GLU A 362 11.98 -3.43 6.99
C GLU A 362 12.56 -2.52 8.08
N SER A 363 13.46 -1.61 7.71
CA SER A 363 14.07 -0.68 8.67
C SER A 363 13.08 0.37 9.20
N PHE A 364 12.10 0.80 8.40
CA PHE A 364 11.14 1.83 8.80
C PHE A 364 9.79 1.26 9.29
N ASN A 365 9.46 0.02 8.92
CA ASN A 365 8.21 -0.67 9.23
C ASN A 365 6.96 0.20 8.99
N PRO A 366 6.68 0.65 7.75
CA PRO A 366 5.54 1.52 7.45
C PRO A 366 4.20 0.81 7.50
N HIS A 367 3.13 1.57 7.71
CA HIS A 367 1.74 1.13 7.50
C HIS A 367 1.23 1.52 6.12
N VAL A 368 1.80 2.59 5.55
CA VAL A 368 1.50 3.10 4.21
C VAL A 368 2.79 3.21 3.40
N PHE A 369 2.77 2.66 2.19
CA PHE A 369 3.87 2.71 1.24
C PHE A 369 3.43 3.42 -0.04
N ILE A 370 4.15 4.46 -0.44
CA ILE A 370 3.82 5.29 -1.60
C ILE A 370 4.98 5.27 -2.59
N VAL A 371 4.66 5.14 -3.89
CA VAL A 371 5.64 5.27 -4.98
C VAL A 371 5.13 6.26 -6.02
N ASP A 372 5.94 7.28 -6.30
CA ASP A 372 5.55 8.41 -7.15
C ASP A 372 6.64 8.84 -8.15
N PRO A 373 6.49 8.55 -9.46
CA PRO A 373 5.61 7.56 -10.08
C PRO A 373 6.31 6.23 -10.37
N ILE A 374 5.52 5.16 -10.41
CA ILE A 374 5.98 3.80 -10.72
C ILE A 374 6.36 3.63 -12.19
N SER A 375 5.78 4.44 -13.09
CA SER A 375 6.10 4.47 -14.52
C SER A 375 7.59 4.70 -14.79
N ASN A 376 8.29 5.34 -13.84
CA ASN A 376 9.70 5.64 -14.02
C ASN A 376 10.60 4.41 -13.87
N LEU A 377 10.11 3.32 -13.25
CA LEU A 377 10.78 2.03 -13.28
C LEU A 377 10.79 1.42 -14.69
N SER A 378 9.84 1.77 -15.56
CA SER A 378 9.83 1.29 -16.96
C SER A 378 11.01 1.78 -17.79
N SER A 379 11.71 2.83 -17.35
CA SER A 379 12.98 3.24 -17.96
C SER A 379 14.16 2.34 -17.59
N ALA A 380 14.04 1.53 -16.53
CA ALA A 380 15.10 0.69 -15.99
C ALA A 380 15.03 -0.78 -16.46
N GLY A 381 14.02 -1.17 -17.24
CA GLY A 381 13.91 -2.50 -17.83
C GLY A 381 12.66 -2.69 -18.70
N THR A 382 12.37 -3.93 -19.09
CA THR A 382 11.22 -4.26 -19.95
C THR A 382 9.90 -4.27 -19.18
N VAL A 383 8.77 -4.17 -19.89
CA VAL A 383 7.42 -4.18 -19.28
C VAL A 383 7.17 -5.46 -18.45
N SER A 384 7.61 -6.61 -18.96
CA SER A 384 7.46 -7.90 -18.26
C SER A 384 8.28 -7.97 -16.97
N GLU A 385 9.51 -7.44 -16.99
CA GLU A 385 10.37 -7.38 -15.79
C GLU A 385 9.79 -6.45 -14.74
N VAL A 386 9.29 -5.28 -15.14
CA VAL A 386 8.62 -4.34 -14.23
C VAL A 386 7.40 -5.02 -13.60
N LYS A 387 6.56 -5.69 -14.40
CA LYS A 387 5.39 -6.43 -13.90
C LYS A 387 5.78 -7.52 -12.90
N SER A 388 6.82 -8.30 -13.21
CA SER A 388 7.35 -9.34 -12.31
C SER A 388 7.77 -8.77 -10.96
N ILE A 389 8.52 -7.67 -10.97
CA ILE A 389 9.00 -7.02 -9.75
C ILE A 389 7.87 -6.36 -8.97
N LEU A 390 6.91 -5.72 -9.65
CA LEU A 390 5.72 -5.18 -9.02
C LEU A 390 4.89 -6.27 -8.35
N THR A 391 4.72 -7.42 -9.01
CA THR A 391 3.99 -8.55 -8.42
C THR A 391 4.64 -8.98 -7.11
N ARG A 392 5.97 -9.21 -7.12
CA ARG A 392 6.75 -9.58 -5.93
C ARG A 392 6.65 -8.53 -4.81
N LEU A 393 6.81 -7.25 -5.16
CA LEU A 393 6.71 -6.14 -4.20
C LEU A 393 5.31 -6.05 -3.58
N LEU A 394 4.27 -6.11 -4.40
CA LEU A 394 2.89 -6.00 -3.93
C LEU A 394 2.50 -7.20 -3.07
N ASP A 395 2.91 -8.42 -3.43
CA ASP A 395 2.67 -9.62 -2.61
C ASP A 395 3.35 -9.49 -1.24
N TYR A 396 4.60 -9.01 -1.21
CA TYR A 396 5.31 -8.73 0.03
C TYR A 396 4.59 -7.69 0.91
N LEU A 397 4.16 -6.57 0.31
CA LEU A 397 3.43 -5.50 1.02
C LEU A 397 2.07 -5.98 1.55
N LYS A 398 1.34 -6.76 0.76
CA LYS A 398 0.06 -7.38 1.14
C LYS A 398 0.23 -8.36 2.31
N MET A 399 1.26 -9.21 2.27
CA MET A 399 1.60 -10.13 3.37
C MET A 399 1.87 -9.37 4.69
N LYS A 400 2.49 -8.19 4.61
CA LYS A 400 2.75 -7.31 5.75
C LYS A 400 1.56 -6.38 6.11
N LYS A 401 0.43 -6.47 5.40
CA LYS A 401 -0.75 -5.61 5.56
C LYS A 401 -0.47 -4.11 5.36
N ILE A 402 0.49 -3.78 4.51
CA ILE A 402 0.89 -2.40 4.21
C ILE A 402 0.02 -1.86 3.08
N SER A 403 -0.67 -0.73 3.32
CA SER A 403 -1.52 -0.11 2.30
C SER A 403 -0.65 0.61 1.28
N THR A 404 -0.83 0.29 0.00
CA THR A 404 0.11 0.70 -1.05
C THR A 404 -0.54 1.70 -2.00
N PHE A 405 0.12 2.82 -2.28
CA PHE A 405 -0.35 3.86 -3.18
C PHE A 405 0.68 4.10 -4.29
N LEU A 406 0.32 3.78 -5.53
CA LEU A 406 1.18 3.93 -6.69
C LEU A 406 0.62 5.03 -7.58
N THR A 407 1.47 5.88 -8.13
CA THR A 407 1.09 6.79 -9.23
C THR A 407 1.72 6.32 -10.53
N ASP A 408 1.02 6.52 -11.64
CA ASP A 408 1.46 6.09 -12.97
C ASP A 408 1.22 7.20 -14.00
N LEU A 409 2.23 7.49 -14.79
CA LEU A 409 2.18 8.51 -15.82
C LEU A 409 1.68 7.89 -17.13
N THR A 410 0.50 8.30 -17.57
CA THR A 410 -0.03 7.89 -18.87
C THR A 410 0.26 8.94 -19.94
N HIS A 411 0.71 8.50 -21.12
CA HIS A 411 0.76 9.34 -22.32
C HIS A 411 -0.61 9.28 -23.02
N PHE A 412 -1.00 10.32 -23.77
CA PHE A 412 -2.37 10.49 -24.30
C PHE A 412 -2.44 10.31 -25.83
N THR A 413 -1.61 9.47 -26.42
CA THR A 413 -1.59 9.20 -27.87
C THR A 413 -2.32 7.88 -28.19
N GLY A 414 -3.66 7.91 -28.18
CA GLY A 414 -4.56 7.05 -28.98
C GLY A 414 -4.53 5.50 -28.84
N SER A 415 -3.50 4.89 -28.28
CA SER A 415 -3.31 3.44 -28.18
C SER A 415 -2.60 3.05 -26.87
N LEU A 416 -3.02 3.66 -25.76
CA LEU A 416 -2.33 3.63 -24.45
C LEU A 416 -3.02 2.80 -23.36
N GLU A 417 -3.98 1.95 -23.72
CA GLU A 417 -4.58 1.03 -22.74
C GLU A 417 -3.60 -0.11 -22.37
N HIS A 418 -2.75 -0.57 -23.28
CA HIS A 418 -1.99 -1.81 -23.10
C HIS A 418 -0.92 -1.82 -21.98
N THR A 419 -0.16 -0.74 -21.77
CA THR A 419 0.87 -0.72 -20.70
C THR A 419 0.28 -0.53 -19.31
N SER A 420 -0.82 0.24 -19.21
CA SER A 420 -1.52 0.46 -17.93
C SER A 420 -2.40 -0.73 -17.55
N GLU A 421 -2.95 -1.47 -18.53
CA GLU A 421 -3.72 -2.70 -18.33
C GLU A 421 -2.94 -3.78 -17.58
N GLU A 422 -1.68 -4.02 -17.94
CA GLU A 422 -0.88 -5.08 -17.31
C GLU A 422 -0.64 -4.82 -15.81
N ILE A 423 -0.33 -3.58 -15.44
CA ILE A 423 -0.15 -3.19 -14.04
C ILE A 423 -1.50 -3.18 -13.33
N SER A 424 -2.58 -2.68 -13.96
CA SER A 424 -3.93 -2.61 -13.38
C SER A 424 -4.49 -3.97 -12.94
N SER A 425 -4.03 -5.06 -13.56
CA SER A 425 -4.45 -6.43 -13.23
C SER A 425 -4.03 -6.84 -11.80
N LEU A 426 -2.89 -6.33 -11.34
CA LEU A 426 -2.28 -6.59 -10.03
C LEU A 426 -2.89 -5.76 -8.89
N ILE A 427 -3.62 -4.70 -9.25
CA ILE A 427 -4.09 -3.68 -8.31
C ILE A 427 -5.55 -3.91 -7.92
N ASP A 428 -5.89 -3.55 -6.68
CA ASP A 428 -7.22 -3.71 -6.12
C ASP A 428 -8.13 -2.53 -6.47
N THR A 429 -7.63 -1.28 -6.34
CA THR A 429 -8.35 -0.06 -6.70
C THR A 429 -7.60 0.80 -7.70
N TRP A 430 -8.25 1.21 -8.79
CA TRP A 430 -7.67 2.03 -9.86
C TRP A 430 -8.46 3.33 -10.02
N LEU A 431 -7.76 4.44 -9.80
CA LEU A 431 -8.23 5.81 -10.02
C LEU A 431 -7.61 6.39 -11.29
N LEU A 432 -8.39 7.07 -12.09
CA LEU A 432 -7.95 7.76 -13.29
C LEU A 432 -8.16 9.26 -13.14
N LEU A 433 -7.07 10.03 -13.25
CA LEU A 433 -7.07 11.47 -13.37
C LEU A 433 -6.92 11.86 -14.84
N ARG A 434 -7.88 12.63 -15.35
CA ARG A 434 -7.94 13.01 -16.77
C ARG A 434 -8.15 14.51 -16.92
N ASP A 435 -7.45 15.11 -17.89
CA ASP A 435 -7.75 16.47 -18.34
C ASP A 435 -9.02 16.46 -19.21
N ILE A 436 -9.94 17.38 -18.90
CA ILE A 436 -11.17 17.64 -19.62
C ILE A 436 -11.05 19.06 -20.16
N GLU A 437 -10.71 19.15 -21.45
CA GLU A 437 -10.63 20.43 -22.15
C GLU A 437 -12.00 20.76 -22.74
N ARG A 438 -12.62 21.84 -22.27
CA ARG A 438 -13.91 22.31 -22.77
C ARG A 438 -14.03 23.82 -22.60
N ASN A 439 -14.62 24.49 -23.61
CA ASN A 439 -14.83 25.95 -23.61
C ASN A 439 -13.55 26.78 -23.35
N GLY A 440 -12.39 26.28 -23.78
CA GLY A 440 -11.09 26.94 -23.55
C GLY A 440 -10.53 26.79 -22.13
N GLU A 441 -11.21 26.05 -21.25
CA GLU A 441 -10.72 25.69 -19.93
C GLU A 441 -10.19 24.25 -19.91
N ARG A 442 -9.10 24.04 -19.16
CA ARG A 442 -8.55 22.70 -18.89
C ARG A 442 -8.88 22.33 -17.45
N ASN A 443 -10.00 21.63 -17.29
CA ASN A 443 -10.44 21.10 -16.00
C ASN A 443 -9.90 19.69 -15.80
N ARG A 444 -9.89 19.20 -14.57
CA ARG A 444 -9.43 17.83 -14.24
C ARG A 444 -10.62 17.03 -13.76
N GLY A 445 -10.72 15.78 -14.20
CA GLY A 445 -11.71 14.82 -13.73
C GLY A 445 -11.03 13.66 -13.00
N LEU A 446 -11.65 13.19 -11.93
CA LEU A 446 -11.31 11.95 -11.24
C LEU A 446 -12.39 10.90 -11.51
N TYR A 447 -11.94 9.70 -11.87
CA TYR A 447 -12.78 8.54 -12.11
C TYR A 447 -12.29 7.33 -11.31
N ILE A 448 -13.20 6.50 -10.79
CA ILE A 448 -12.85 5.19 -10.21
C ILE A 448 -13.11 4.14 -11.29
N LEU A 449 -12.05 3.62 -11.90
CA LEU A 449 -12.17 2.61 -12.95
C LEU A 449 -12.50 1.23 -12.39
N LYS A 450 -11.96 0.94 -11.20
CA LYS A 450 -12.06 -0.37 -10.57
C LYS A 450 -11.87 -0.24 -9.08
N SER A 451 -12.64 -0.99 -8.31
CA SER A 451 -12.38 -1.22 -6.89
C SER A 451 -12.85 -2.62 -6.50
N ARG A 452 -11.91 -3.51 -6.20
CA ARG A 452 -12.21 -4.90 -5.83
C ARG A 452 -12.74 -4.97 -4.40
N GLY A 453 -13.90 -5.63 -4.25
CA GLY A 453 -14.53 -5.84 -2.94
C GLY A 453 -15.23 -4.60 -2.34
N MET A 454 -15.31 -3.49 -3.08
CA MET A 454 -16.00 -2.26 -2.67
C MET A 454 -16.94 -1.78 -3.77
N ALA A 455 -18.16 -1.40 -3.41
CA ALA A 455 -19.01 -0.63 -4.31
C ALA A 455 -18.36 0.74 -4.51
N HIS A 456 -18.37 1.22 -5.76
CA HIS A 456 -17.80 2.52 -6.10
C HIS A 456 -18.70 3.28 -7.06
N SER A 457 -18.60 4.61 -7.01
CA SER A 457 -19.31 5.49 -7.94
C SER A 457 -18.83 5.27 -9.38
N ASN A 458 -19.77 5.24 -10.32
CA ASN A 458 -19.50 5.30 -11.76
C ASN A 458 -19.50 6.75 -12.31
N GLN A 459 -19.69 7.74 -11.43
CA GLN A 459 -19.73 9.15 -11.82
C GLN A 459 -18.34 9.75 -11.82
N ILE A 460 -18.07 10.59 -12.81
CA ILE A 460 -16.88 11.44 -12.85
C ILE A 460 -17.07 12.63 -11.91
N GLN A 461 -16.01 13.00 -11.19
CA GLN A 461 -15.98 14.17 -10.31
C GLN A 461 -14.94 15.16 -10.81
N GLU A 462 -15.24 16.46 -10.75
CA GLU A 462 -14.28 17.50 -11.09
C GLU A 462 -13.29 17.67 -9.93
N PHE A 463 -12.00 17.59 -10.26
CA PHE A 463 -10.88 17.55 -9.34
C PHE A 463 -10.26 18.95 -9.22
N LEU A 464 -10.39 19.55 -8.04
CA LEU A 464 -9.90 20.90 -7.75
C LEU A 464 -8.71 20.85 -6.79
N LEU A 465 -7.62 21.53 -7.18
CA LEU A 465 -6.54 21.86 -6.25
C LEU A 465 -6.80 23.24 -5.65
N THR A 466 -6.99 23.28 -4.35
CA THR A 466 -7.26 24.51 -3.60
C THR A 466 -6.13 24.81 -2.62
N ASN A 467 -6.15 26.00 -2.01
CA ASN A 467 -5.21 26.38 -0.96
C ASN A 467 -5.42 25.61 0.36
N HIS A 468 -6.45 24.75 0.45
CA HIS A 468 -6.77 23.93 1.62
C HIS A 468 -6.73 22.42 1.32
N GLY A 469 -6.24 22.04 0.14
CA GLY A 469 -6.08 20.66 -0.28
C GLY A 469 -6.89 20.33 -1.53
N ILE A 470 -7.20 19.05 -1.68
CA ILE A 470 -8.00 18.54 -2.80
C ILE A 470 -9.48 18.63 -2.45
N ASP A 471 -10.26 19.16 -3.37
CA ASP A 471 -11.72 19.09 -3.33
C ASP A 471 -12.25 18.37 -4.58
N LEU A 472 -13.34 17.62 -4.42
CA LEU A 472 -14.02 16.95 -5.52
C LEU A 472 -15.47 17.41 -5.56
N ILE A 473 -15.88 17.85 -6.73
CA ILE A 473 -17.21 18.41 -6.95
C ILE A 473 -17.96 17.66 -8.05
N ASP A 474 -19.28 17.59 -7.91
CA ASP A 474 -20.13 16.90 -8.86
C ASP A 474 -20.11 17.60 -10.22
N ILE A 475 -19.97 16.80 -11.27
CA ILE A 475 -20.04 17.27 -12.65
C ILE A 475 -21.51 17.31 -13.08
N TYR A 476 -21.93 18.42 -13.67
CA TYR A 476 -23.30 18.58 -14.14
C TYR A 476 -23.47 17.91 -15.51
N THR A 477 -24.44 17.02 -15.64
CA THR A 477 -24.83 16.37 -16.90
C THR A 477 -26.10 17.03 -17.45
N GLY A 478 -25.99 18.30 -17.85
CA GLY A 478 -27.06 18.99 -18.59
C GLY A 478 -27.08 18.53 -20.05
N SER A 479 -28.24 18.06 -20.54
CA SER A 479 -28.47 17.74 -21.97
C SER A 479 -27.50 16.72 -22.61
N GLY A 480 -27.05 15.72 -21.84
CA GLY A 480 -26.21 14.62 -22.35
C GLY A 480 -24.72 14.94 -22.46
N GLU A 481 -24.29 16.12 -22.01
CA GLU A 481 -22.89 16.55 -22.07
C GLU A 481 -22.33 16.84 -20.67
N VAL A 482 -21.06 16.49 -20.44
CA VAL A 482 -20.34 16.70 -19.16
C VAL A 482 -19.91 18.17 -19.03
N LEU A 483 -20.53 18.94 -18.14
CA LEU A 483 -20.24 20.36 -17.89
C LEU A 483 -19.30 20.51 -16.67
N THR A 484 -18.17 21.18 -16.87
CA THR A 484 -17.14 21.47 -15.83
C THR A 484 -16.81 22.98 -15.80
N GLY A 485 -16.14 23.46 -14.75
CA GLY A 485 -15.65 24.83 -14.65
C GLY A 485 -16.71 25.92 -14.80
N SER A 486 -16.46 26.91 -15.65
CA SER A 486 -17.39 28.04 -15.87
C SER A 486 -18.76 27.60 -16.39
N ALA A 487 -18.80 26.61 -17.29
CA ALA A 487 -20.06 26.10 -17.84
C ALA A 487 -20.98 25.50 -16.77
N ARG A 488 -20.42 24.85 -15.74
CA ARG A 488 -21.16 24.39 -14.57
C ARG A 488 -21.68 25.55 -13.74
N ALA A 489 -20.87 26.59 -13.54
CA ALA A 489 -21.27 27.77 -12.77
C ALA A 489 -22.44 28.52 -13.42
N THR A 490 -22.45 28.65 -14.76
CA THR A 490 -23.56 29.27 -15.50
C THR A 490 -24.83 28.45 -15.37
N GLN A 491 -24.77 27.13 -15.61
CA GLN A 491 -25.94 26.25 -15.49
C GLN A 491 -26.51 26.23 -14.07
N GLY A 492 -25.65 26.15 -13.05
CA GLY A 492 -26.07 26.19 -11.65
C GLY A 492 -26.71 27.53 -11.25
N ALA A 493 -26.24 28.64 -11.84
CA ALA A 493 -26.86 29.95 -11.64
C ALA A 493 -28.24 30.06 -12.32
N GLU A 494 -28.38 29.52 -13.53
CA GLU A 494 -29.65 29.47 -14.26
C GLU A 494 -30.71 28.63 -13.54
N GLU A 495 -30.34 27.45 -13.04
CA GLU A 495 -31.25 26.61 -12.26
C GLU A 495 -31.67 27.28 -10.95
N LYS A 496 -30.73 27.88 -10.22
CA LYS A 496 -31.03 28.62 -9.00
C LYS A 496 -31.94 29.82 -9.28
N ALA A 497 -31.76 30.50 -10.42
CA ALA A 497 -32.66 31.56 -10.87
C ALA A 497 -34.05 31.04 -11.22
N SER A 498 -34.14 29.90 -11.91
CA SER A 498 -35.39 29.22 -12.25
C SER A 498 -36.15 28.76 -11.00
N GLU A 499 -35.45 28.19 -10.02
CA GLU A 499 -36.04 27.74 -8.76
C GLU A 499 -36.52 28.92 -7.90
N MET A 500 -35.74 30.00 -7.83
CA MET A 500 -36.19 31.25 -7.22
C MET A 500 -37.40 31.85 -7.94
N ALA A 501 -37.46 31.78 -9.28
CA ALA A 501 -38.62 32.23 -10.04
C ALA A 501 -39.85 31.37 -9.77
N ARG A 502 -39.69 30.03 -9.69
CA ARG A 502 -40.77 29.10 -9.33
C ARG A 502 -41.29 29.36 -7.93
N GLN A 503 -40.40 29.60 -6.96
CA GLN A 503 -40.78 29.92 -5.60
C GLN A 503 -41.56 31.24 -5.52
N ARG A 504 -41.10 32.28 -6.24
CA ARG A 504 -41.81 33.57 -6.34
C ARG A 504 -43.20 33.42 -6.96
N GLU A 505 -43.36 32.55 -7.95
CA GLU A 505 -44.66 32.27 -8.57
C GLU A 505 -45.61 31.56 -7.59
N VAL A 506 -45.11 30.60 -6.81
CA VAL A 506 -45.88 29.95 -5.73
C VAL A 506 -46.32 30.97 -4.68
N ASP A 507 -45.42 31.82 -4.21
CA ASP A 507 -45.73 32.88 -3.23
C ASP A 507 -46.72 33.93 -3.77
N ARG A 508 -46.70 34.19 -5.09
CA ARG A 508 -47.68 35.05 -5.76
C ARG A 508 -49.07 34.40 -5.74
N ARG A 509 -49.17 33.12 -6.10
CA ARG A 509 -50.44 32.37 -6.10
C ARG A 509 -51.04 32.23 -4.71
N LEU A 510 -50.22 32.01 -3.68
CA LEU A 510 -50.68 31.97 -2.28
C LEU A 510 -51.30 33.31 -1.87
N ARG A 511 -50.64 34.44 -2.19
CA ARG A 511 -51.18 35.79 -1.91
C ARG A 511 -52.48 36.09 -2.66
N GLU A 512 -52.60 35.64 -3.90
CA GLU A 512 -53.86 35.76 -4.65
C GLU A 512 -54.99 34.91 -4.05
N GLN A 513 -54.70 33.68 -3.61
CA GLN A 513 -55.68 32.86 -2.90
C GLN A 513 -56.12 33.50 -1.59
N GLU A 514 -55.19 34.04 -0.80
CA GLU A 514 -55.51 34.69 0.47
C GLU A 514 -56.38 35.94 0.27
N ARG A 515 -56.09 36.75 -0.75
CA ARG A 515 -56.96 37.87 -1.16
C ARG A 515 -58.36 37.40 -1.56
N LYS A 516 -58.47 36.32 -2.34
CA LYS A 516 -59.77 35.74 -2.73
C LYS A 516 -60.55 35.21 -1.51
N ARG A 517 -59.86 34.56 -0.56
CA ARG A 517 -60.46 34.09 0.69
C ARG A 517 -61.04 35.25 1.49
N ASN A 518 -60.25 36.30 1.72
CA ASN A 518 -60.70 37.45 2.51
C ASN A 518 -61.87 38.18 1.82
N ALA A 519 -61.86 38.29 0.49
CA ALA A 519 -62.98 38.86 -0.25
C ALA A 519 -64.26 38.02 -0.16
N LEU A 520 -64.14 36.69 -0.16
CA LEU A 520 -65.28 35.78 0.05
C LEU A 520 -65.80 35.85 1.48
N GLU A 521 -64.93 35.92 2.49
CA GLU A 521 -65.32 36.09 3.89
C GLU A 521 -66.09 37.41 4.10
N ALA A 522 -65.65 38.50 3.48
CA ALA A 522 -66.36 39.78 3.52
C ALA A 522 -67.76 39.68 2.90
N LYS A 523 -67.90 38.96 1.78
CA LYS A 523 -69.23 38.70 1.17
C LYS A 523 -70.13 37.85 2.06
N ILE A 524 -69.58 36.81 2.70
CA ILE A 524 -70.34 35.97 3.64
C ILE A 524 -70.81 36.81 4.83
N ALA A 525 -69.97 37.69 5.36
CA ALA A 525 -70.33 38.58 6.46
C ALA A 525 -71.46 39.56 6.05
N ALA A 526 -71.39 40.14 4.85
CA ALA A 526 -72.45 41.01 4.33
C ALA A 526 -73.77 40.26 4.16
N LEU A 527 -73.76 39.08 3.54
CA LEU A 527 -74.96 38.25 3.36
C LEU A 527 -75.58 37.80 4.69
N ARG A 528 -74.76 37.52 5.71
CA ARG A 528 -75.25 37.23 7.07
C ARG A 528 -75.92 38.43 7.72
N ALA A 529 -75.39 39.63 7.50
CA ALA A 529 -76.00 40.86 8.01
C ALA A 529 -77.36 41.13 7.33
N GLU A 530 -77.44 40.98 6.01
CA GLU A 530 -78.71 41.08 5.27
C GLU A 530 -79.74 40.05 5.76
N PHE A 531 -79.33 38.79 5.91
CA PHE A 531 -80.21 37.73 6.43
C PHE A 531 -80.73 38.05 7.84
N ASN A 532 -79.89 38.58 8.73
CA ASN A 532 -80.32 38.94 10.08
C ASN A 532 -81.37 40.06 10.08
N VAL A 533 -81.20 41.08 9.22
CA VAL A 533 -82.20 42.16 9.08
C VAL A 533 -83.54 41.61 8.60
N GLU A 534 -83.52 40.75 7.57
CA GLU A 534 -84.73 40.13 7.03
C GLU A 534 -85.41 39.20 8.06
N THR A 535 -84.62 38.54 8.91
CA THR A 535 -85.13 37.71 10.00
C THR A 535 -85.77 38.55 11.11
N GLU A 536 -85.19 39.71 11.45
CA GLU A 536 -85.78 40.65 12.41
C GLU A 536 -87.09 41.24 11.90
N GLU A 537 -87.16 41.62 10.62
CA GLU A 537 -88.41 42.09 10.00
C GLU A 537 -89.50 41.03 10.01
N LEU A 538 -89.17 39.77 9.69
CA LEU A 538 -90.10 38.64 9.77
C LEU A 538 -90.59 38.37 11.19
N ASN A 539 -89.72 38.50 12.19
CA ASN A 539 -90.10 38.35 13.59
C ASN A 539 -91.06 39.46 14.05
N LEU A 540 -90.79 40.71 13.65
CA LEU A 540 -91.70 41.84 13.92
C LEU A 540 -93.07 41.62 13.27
N MET A 541 -93.12 41.17 12.02
CA MET A 541 -94.38 40.82 11.35
C MET A 541 -95.12 39.68 12.05
N ALA A 542 -94.39 38.67 12.54
CA ALA A 542 -94.98 37.56 13.29
C ALA A 542 -95.54 38.02 14.66
N GLU A 543 -94.85 38.93 15.35
CA GLU A 543 -95.34 39.53 16.60
C GLU A 543 -96.59 40.39 16.37
N GLU A 544 -96.62 41.21 15.32
CA GLU A 544 -97.81 42.00 14.95
C GLU A 544 -99.01 41.11 14.62
N GLU A 545 -98.80 40.02 13.87
CA GLU A 545 -99.87 39.08 13.53
C GLU A 545 -100.35 38.30 14.76
N GLN A 546 -99.44 37.95 15.69
CA GLN A 546 -99.81 37.35 16.99
C GLN A 546 -100.62 38.33 17.86
N GLN A 547 -100.25 39.61 17.93
CA GLN A 547 -101.02 40.62 18.64
C GLN A 547 -102.40 40.80 18.00
N ARG A 548 -102.47 40.81 16.67
CA ARG A 548 -103.75 40.89 15.95
C ARG A 548 -104.64 39.68 16.20
N GLN A 549 -104.07 38.47 16.25
CA GLN A 549 -104.81 37.26 16.65
C GLN A 549 -105.25 37.30 18.11
N ALA A 550 -104.43 37.84 19.01
CA ALA A 550 -104.80 38.02 20.41
C ALA A 550 -106.00 38.98 20.56
N VAL A 551 -106.00 40.12 19.86
CA VAL A 551 -107.13 41.06 19.82
C VAL A 551 -108.37 40.41 19.23
N LEU A 552 -108.25 39.65 18.13
CA LEU A 552 -109.38 38.91 17.54
C LEU A 552 -109.92 37.81 18.47
N SER A 553 -109.06 37.21 19.30
CA SER A 553 -109.46 36.22 20.30
C SER A 553 -110.18 36.86 21.49
N GLU A 554 -109.73 38.05 21.90
CA GLU A 554 -110.33 38.88 22.95
C GLU A 554 -111.71 39.40 22.49
N ASP A 555 -111.82 39.90 21.25
CA ASP A 555 -113.10 40.27 20.61
C ASP A 555 -114.06 39.06 20.50
N ARG A 556 -113.53 37.84 20.29
CA ARG A 556 -114.33 36.61 20.29
C ARG A 556 -114.83 36.24 21.69
N LEU A 557 -114.02 36.48 22.72
CA LEU A 557 -114.40 36.28 24.13
C LEU A 557 -115.43 37.33 24.57
N ASP A 558 -115.29 38.59 24.13
CA ASP A 558 -116.25 39.67 24.39
C ASP A 558 -117.59 39.43 23.66
N MET A 559 -117.56 38.91 22.43
CA MET A 559 -118.75 38.43 21.71
C MET A 559 -119.41 37.21 22.39
N ALA A 560 -118.64 36.38 23.10
CA ALA A 560 -119.18 35.27 23.91
C ALA A 560 -119.82 35.78 25.22
N HIS A 561 -119.29 36.85 25.82
CA HIS A 561 -119.87 37.50 27.00
C HIS A 561 -121.16 38.29 26.71
N LEU A 562 -121.33 38.82 25.49
CA LEU A 562 -122.56 39.51 25.05
C LEU A 562 -123.79 38.58 24.84
N ARG A 563 -123.65 37.24 24.99
CA ARG A 563 -124.75 36.26 24.84
C ARG A 563 -125.43 35.80 26.13
N LYS A 564 -125.06 36.29 27.32
CA LYS A 564 -125.80 36.01 28.57
C LYS A 564 -125.90 37.26 29.44
N GLY A 565 -127.13 37.77 29.60
CA GLY A 565 -127.39 39.09 30.15
C GLY A 565 -127.56 39.22 31.67
N LYS A 566 -127.49 40.51 32.06
CA LYS A 566 -128.22 41.24 33.14
C LYS A 566 -127.72 41.11 34.60
N PRO A 567 -127.97 42.11 35.49
CA PRO A 567 -127.63 43.55 35.39
C PRO A 567 -127.22 44.20 36.75
N LEU A 568 -126.97 45.52 36.72
CA LEU A 568 -127.18 46.57 37.75
C LEU A 568 -126.02 47.03 38.69
N ALA A 569 -125.82 48.36 38.65
CA ALA A 569 -125.75 49.31 39.79
C ALA A 569 -124.43 50.09 40.04
N THR A 570 -124.47 51.36 39.62
CA THR A 570 -124.10 52.62 40.32
C THR A 570 -122.70 52.87 40.93
N ARG A 571 -122.03 53.89 40.33
CA ARG A 571 -121.41 55.11 40.91
C ARG A 571 -120.69 55.03 42.27
N GLN A 572 -119.39 55.36 42.30
CA GLN A 572 -118.86 56.69 42.72
C GLN A 572 -117.32 56.78 42.64
N ASN A 573 -116.85 58.03 42.46
CA ASN A 573 -115.47 58.51 42.37
C ASN A 573 -114.63 58.27 43.65
N VAL A 574 -113.30 58.19 43.52
CA VAL A 574 -112.32 59.24 43.91
C VAL A 574 -110.88 58.65 44.05
N ARG A 575 -109.99 59.17 43.20
CA ARG A 575 -108.58 59.59 43.37
C ARG A 575 -107.56 58.79 44.23
N LYS A 576 -106.46 58.53 43.50
CA LYS A 576 -105.05 59.00 43.69
C LYS A 576 -104.04 58.15 44.46
N ARG A 577 -102.85 58.12 43.79
CA ARG A 577 -101.45 58.17 44.27
C ARG A 577 -100.88 56.83 44.74
N SER A 578 -99.94 56.23 44.02
CA SER A 578 -98.55 56.60 43.69
C SER A 578 -97.53 55.95 44.63
N GLY A 579 -96.54 55.26 44.04
CA GLY A 579 -95.31 54.79 44.69
C GLY A 579 -94.98 53.37 44.20
N LYS A 580 -94.00 53.15 43.32
CA LYS A 580 -92.52 53.24 43.46
C LYS A 580 -91.89 51.89 43.86
N GLY A 581 -90.81 51.57 43.15
CA GLY A 581 -89.85 50.48 43.39
C GLY A 581 -89.86 49.54 42.19
N GLU A 582 -88.83 49.40 41.37
CA GLU A 582 -87.44 49.88 41.34
C GLU A 582 -87.00 49.97 39.87
#